data_AF-A0A0K0E9R5-F1
#
_entry.id   AF-A0A0K0E9R5-F1
#
_cell.length_a   1.000
_cell.length_b   1.000
_cell.length_c   1.000
_cell.angle_alpha   90.00
_cell.angle_beta   90.00
_cell.angle_gamma   90.00
#
_symmetry.space_group_name_H-M   'P 1'
#
loop_
_entity.id
_entity.type
_entity.pdbx_description
1 polymer ?
#
loop_
_entity_poly.entity_id
_entity_poly.type
_entity_poly.pdbx_seq_one_letter_code
_entity_poly.pdbx_strand_id
1 'polypeptide(L)'
;MLQRFTRIVNVRTLTYLTSSPSNNHGILPPRPFNNNLEISIEKPINENDKFSILPGYNHNVKIYSFPELNPKVVEAPTLLNILDKIDPSLNDDISKEIEEPNKKISPMHCSPRLLTIRRKKMKKFKRRKRYDRDFYKYQKYHRQKKMKAEKKFRQQMALLIKDMDNFDPLEFVNKTIETAKFEWSSTVAPTGRKKYPHWSQLMKLEEIYGIEKISYIDKRYGYPTDEDAKQLEQMIDKYLKEYKKEK
;
A
#
# COMPACT_ATOMS: atom_id res chain seq x y z
N MET A 1 -44.79 15.13 -26.69
CA MET A 1 -44.42 13.71 -26.71
C MET A 1 -42.91 13.60 -26.50
N LEU A 2 -42.44 12.64 -25.68
CA LEU A 2 -41.03 12.31 -25.36
C LEU A 2 -40.31 13.38 -24.50
N GLN A 3 -40.50 13.46 -23.17
CA GLN A 3 -40.04 12.58 -22.08
C GLN A 3 -38.53 12.21 -22.07
N ARG A 4 -37.84 12.79 -21.07
CA ARG A 4 -36.85 12.19 -20.14
C ARG A 4 -35.44 11.86 -20.66
N PHE A 5 -34.48 12.71 -20.32
CA PHE A 5 -33.17 12.26 -19.83
C PHE A 5 -32.75 13.07 -18.59
N THR A 6 -32.50 12.32 -17.53
CA THR A 6 -32.38 12.73 -16.13
C THR A 6 -30.97 13.19 -15.77
N ARG A 7 -30.95 14.14 -14.82
CA ARG A 7 -29.82 14.74 -14.11
C ARG A 7 -28.94 13.70 -13.41
N ILE A 8 -27.61 13.87 -13.51
CA ILE A 8 -26.67 13.48 -12.45
C ILE A 8 -25.72 14.66 -12.24
N VAL A 9 -26.03 15.49 -11.24
CA VAL A 9 -25.16 16.55 -10.73
C VAL A 9 -24.71 16.11 -9.34
N ASN A 10 -23.44 15.71 -9.21
CA ASN A 10 -22.82 15.42 -7.92
C ASN A 10 -22.38 16.74 -7.26
N VAL A 11 -23.27 17.35 -6.49
CA VAL A 11 -22.94 18.38 -5.51
C VAL A 11 -22.68 17.68 -4.17
N ARG A 12 -21.43 17.70 -3.70
CA ARG A 12 -21.10 17.33 -2.31
C ARG A 12 -21.35 18.53 -1.42
N THR A 13 -22.57 18.64 -0.90
CA THR A 13 -22.89 19.38 0.32
C THR A 13 -22.52 18.52 1.52
N LEU A 14 -21.56 18.97 2.34
CA LEU A 14 -21.40 18.46 3.70
C LEU A 14 -22.00 19.49 4.65
N THR A 15 -23.14 19.10 5.20
CA THR A 15 -23.87 19.70 6.31
C THR A 15 -23.06 19.55 7.59
N TYR A 16 -22.78 20.66 8.28
CA TYR A 16 -22.57 20.64 9.72
C TYR A 16 -23.64 21.51 10.36
N LEU A 17 -24.47 20.81 11.13
CA LEU A 17 -25.56 21.29 11.94
C LEU A 17 -25.00 21.98 13.19
N THR A 18 -25.53 23.18 13.42
CA THR A 18 -26.10 23.68 14.70
C THR A 18 -25.24 23.83 15.97
N SER A 19 -25.52 24.97 16.60
CA SER A 19 -25.37 25.37 18.01
C SER A 19 -24.06 26.06 18.45
N SER A 20 -24.23 27.33 18.83
CA SER A 20 -23.25 28.26 19.39
C SER A 20 -22.57 27.71 20.64
N PRO A 21 -21.34 28.17 20.96
CA PRO A 21 -21.26 29.02 22.14
C PRO A 21 -20.28 30.19 22.04
N SER A 22 -20.66 31.24 22.76
CA SER A 22 -19.88 32.41 23.13
C SER A 22 -18.62 32.08 23.92
N ASN A 23 -17.65 32.98 23.79
CA ASN A 23 -16.65 33.37 24.80
C ASN A 23 -15.59 32.34 25.26
N ASN A 24 -14.36 32.77 25.01
CA ASN A 24 -13.20 32.72 25.90
C ASN A 24 -12.32 31.46 25.93
N HIS A 25 -11.09 31.72 25.47
CA HIS A 25 -9.81 31.18 25.93
C HIS A 25 -9.46 29.71 25.64
N GLY A 26 -8.32 29.54 24.94
CA GLY A 26 -7.41 28.43 25.20
C GLY A 26 -7.44 27.29 24.18
N ILE A 27 -6.66 27.42 23.10
CA ILE A 27 -6.26 26.32 22.20
C ILE A 27 -5.14 25.49 22.88
N LEU A 28 -5.32 25.13 24.14
CA LEU A 28 -4.40 24.25 24.87
C LEU A 28 -5.21 23.16 25.55
N PRO A 29 -4.73 21.90 25.55
CA PRO A 29 -5.38 20.82 26.28
C PRO A 29 -5.46 21.17 27.78
N PRO A 30 -6.51 20.71 28.49
CA PRO A 30 -6.63 20.95 29.92
C PRO A 30 -5.42 20.38 30.66
N ARG A 31 -4.85 21.16 31.58
CA ARG A 31 -3.85 20.66 32.53
C ARG A 31 -4.51 19.59 33.41
N PRO A 32 -3.87 18.42 33.63
CA PRO A 32 -4.32 17.54 34.70
C PRO A 32 -4.18 18.26 36.05
N PHE A 33 -5.25 18.28 36.83
CA PHE A 33 -5.21 18.67 38.23
C PHE A 33 -4.42 17.59 38.98
N ASN A 34 -3.25 17.94 39.49
CA ASN A 34 -2.34 17.03 40.21
C ASN A 34 -2.78 16.73 41.66
N ASN A 35 -3.96 17.17 42.10
CA ASN A 35 -4.34 17.10 43.52
C ASN A 35 -4.83 15.72 43.98
N ASN A 36 -4.78 14.68 43.13
CA ASN A 36 -5.30 13.34 43.45
C ASN A 36 -4.24 12.22 43.43
N LEU A 37 -2.95 12.54 43.52
CA LEU A 37 -1.86 11.55 43.42
C LEU A 37 -1.17 11.19 44.75
N GLU A 38 -1.72 11.60 45.89
CA GLU A 38 -1.39 10.97 47.18
C GLU A 38 -2.23 9.70 47.36
N ILE A 39 -1.85 8.64 46.67
CA ILE A 39 -2.33 7.30 47.02
C ILE A 39 -1.41 6.81 48.13
N SER A 40 -1.88 6.92 49.37
CA SER A 40 -1.24 6.37 50.55
C SER A 40 -0.96 4.88 50.32
N ILE A 41 0.31 4.50 50.36
CA ILE A 41 0.84 3.16 50.02
C ILE A 41 0.37 2.06 51.00
N GLU A 42 -0.39 2.40 52.04
CA GLU A 42 -0.73 1.49 53.15
C GLU A 42 -2.15 0.92 53.12
N LYS A 43 -2.96 1.17 52.09
CA LYS A 43 -4.33 0.63 52.08
C LYS A 43 -4.33 -0.88 51.78
N PRO A 44 -4.87 -1.73 52.67
CA PRO A 44 -5.04 -3.16 52.38
C PRO A 44 -5.92 -3.31 51.14
N ILE A 45 -5.49 -4.18 50.20
CA ILE A 45 -6.18 -4.43 48.94
C ILE A 45 -7.57 -5.00 49.26
N ASN A 46 -8.61 -4.26 48.89
CA ASN A 46 -9.97 -4.76 48.95
C ASN A 46 -10.15 -5.81 47.84
N GLU A 47 -10.73 -6.98 48.12
CA GLU A 47 -10.79 -8.09 47.14
C GLU A 47 -11.46 -7.71 45.80
N ASN A 48 -12.31 -6.68 45.83
CA ASN A 48 -12.99 -6.14 44.65
C ASN A 48 -12.05 -5.46 43.64
N ASP A 49 -10.85 -5.05 44.04
CA ASP A 49 -9.88 -4.36 43.18
C ASP A 49 -8.87 -5.32 42.50
N LYS A 50 -9.03 -6.65 42.64
CA LYS A 50 -8.10 -7.62 42.03
C LYS A 50 -7.87 -7.43 40.52
N PHE A 51 -8.81 -6.83 39.79
CA PHE A 51 -8.69 -6.58 38.35
C PHE A 51 -8.09 -5.22 37.97
N SER A 52 -8.00 -4.26 38.91
CA SER A 52 -7.42 -2.92 38.67
C SER A 52 -5.93 -2.85 39.01
N ILE A 53 -5.35 -3.95 39.50
CA ILE A 53 -3.96 -4.06 39.91
C ILE A 53 -3.05 -4.19 38.68
N LEU A 54 -2.15 -3.22 38.49
CA LEU A 54 -1.11 -3.26 37.45
C LEU A 54 -0.17 -4.47 37.67
N PRO A 55 0.34 -5.12 36.60
CA PRO A 55 1.21 -6.31 36.72
C PRO A 55 2.48 -6.13 37.58
N GLY A 56 2.84 -4.91 37.97
CA GLY A 56 3.98 -4.61 38.85
C GLY A 56 3.63 -4.34 40.32
N TYR A 57 2.36 -4.44 40.72
CA TYR A 57 1.94 -4.12 42.09
C TYR A 57 2.34 -5.20 43.10
N ASN A 58 2.38 -6.47 42.71
CA ASN A 58 2.77 -7.54 43.61
C ASN A 58 4.28 -7.48 43.84
N HIS A 59 4.67 -7.08 45.05
CA HIS A 59 6.07 -7.09 45.48
C HIS A 59 6.47 -8.54 45.75
N ASN A 60 7.74 -8.89 45.49
CA ASN A 60 8.34 -10.20 45.80
C ASN A 60 7.75 -11.41 45.07
N VAL A 61 7.29 -11.25 43.82
CA VAL A 61 6.93 -12.40 42.98
C VAL A 61 8.20 -13.19 42.60
N LYS A 62 8.34 -14.39 43.18
CA LYS A 62 9.42 -15.33 42.84
C LYS A 62 9.13 -15.97 41.49
N ILE A 63 9.99 -15.73 40.50
CA ILE A 63 9.93 -16.39 39.19
C ILE A 63 11.00 -17.48 39.17
N TYR A 64 10.60 -18.70 38.83
CA TYR A 64 11.53 -19.82 38.66
C TYR A 64 12.02 -19.87 37.21
N SER A 65 13.33 -19.92 37.01
CA SER A 65 13.92 -20.11 35.68
C SER A 65 13.64 -21.52 35.15
N PHE A 66 12.76 -21.66 34.17
CA PHE A 66 12.51 -22.92 33.47
C PHE A 66 13.42 -23.08 32.23
N PRO A 67 13.91 -24.29 31.89
CA PRO A 67 14.12 -25.49 32.71
C PRO A 67 15.64 -25.72 32.87
N GLU A 68 16.27 -25.13 33.91
CA GLU A 68 17.61 -25.54 34.36
C GLU A 68 17.47 -26.66 35.40
N LEU A 69 18.41 -27.62 35.42
CA LEU A 69 18.49 -28.70 36.42
C LEU A 69 18.47 -28.18 37.88
N ASN A 70 18.97 -26.96 38.09
CA ASN A 70 18.92 -26.24 39.35
C ASN A 70 18.14 -24.94 39.14
N PRO A 71 16.83 -24.90 39.44
CA PRO A 71 16.02 -23.71 39.24
C PRO A 71 16.57 -22.55 40.08
N LYS A 72 16.99 -21.47 39.42
CA LYS A 72 17.37 -20.23 40.10
C LYS A 72 16.10 -19.44 40.39
N VAL A 73 15.94 -19.03 41.64
CA VAL A 73 14.94 -18.04 42.03
C VAL A 73 15.41 -16.71 41.49
N VAL A 74 14.73 -16.21 40.44
CA VAL A 74 14.97 -14.87 39.90
C VAL A 74 13.87 -13.98 40.45
N GLU A 75 14.26 -12.92 41.17
CA GLU A 75 13.31 -11.89 41.58
C GLU A 75 12.82 -11.13 40.34
N ALA A 76 11.50 -11.04 40.18
CA ALA A 76 10.91 -10.25 39.11
C ALA A 76 11.39 -8.79 39.22
N PRO A 77 11.77 -8.13 38.12
CA PRO A 77 12.10 -6.70 38.16
C PRO A 77 10.86 -5.92 38.58
N THR A 78 10.81 -5.51 39.85
CA THR A 78 9.84 -4.54 40.36
C THR A 78 10.10 -3.18 39.72
N LEU A 79 9.08 -2.32 39.65
CA LEU A 79 9.22 -0.95 39.14
C LEU A 79 10.35 -0.18 39.87
N LEU A 80 10.59 -0.49 41.14
CA LEU A 80 11.70 0.04 41.92
C LEU A 80 13.06 -0.34 41.31
N ASN A 81 13.27 -1.60 40.94
CA ASN A 81 14.51 -2.05 40.28
C ASN A 81 14.70 -1.44 38.87
N ILE A 82 13.61 -1.00 38.23
CA ILE A 82 13.68 -0.29 36.94
C ILE A 82 14.06 1.17 37.17
N LEU A 83 13.53 1.81 38.20
CA LEU A 83 13.90 3.17 38.60
C LEU A 83 15.37 3.24 39.05
N ASP A 84 15.82 2.30 39.89
CA ASP A 84 17.22 2.23 40.34
C ASP A 84 18.21 1.97 39.19
N LYS A 85 17.76 1.32 38.11
CA LYS A 85 18.59 1.12 36.90
C LYS A 85 18.58 2.30 35.94
N ILE A 86 17.52 3.12 35.96
CA ILE A 86 17.40 4.27 35.06
C ILE A 86 18.14 5.47 35.63
N ASP A 87 18.16 5.64 36.95
CA ASP A 87 18.85 6.75 37.60
C ASP A 87 19.51 6.26 38.89
N PRO A 88 20.79 5.82 38.83
CA PRO A 88 21.50 5.36 40.04
C PRO A 88 21.66 6.47 41.09
N SER A 89 21.41 7.73 40.74
CA SER A 89 21.52 8.86 41.66
C SER A 89 20.28 9.09 42.52
N LEU A 90 19.17 8.39 42.27
CA LEU A 90 17.90 8.66 42.97
C LEU A 90 17.98 8.42 44.50
N ASN A 91 18.87 7.55 44.98
CA ASN A 91 19.05 7.34 46.42
C ASN A 91 20.03 8.32 47.09
N ASP A 92 21.00 8.87 46.34
CA ASP A 92 21.93 9.87 46.87
C ASP A 92 21.37 11.31 46.75
N ASP A 93 20.40 11.51 45.85
CA ASP A 93 19.87 12.84 45.53
C ASP A 93 18.69 13.28 46.41
N ILE A 94 18.09 12.40 47.23
CA ILE A 94 17.00 12.78 48.16
C ILE A 94 17.48 13.83 49.20
N SER A 95 18.78 13.87 49.47
CA SER A 95 19.41 14.82 50.40
C SER A 95 19.93 16.08 49.72
N LYS A 96 19.87 16.18 48.38
CA LYS A 96 20.37 17.35 47.66
C LYS A 96 19.25 18.38 47.56
N GLU A 97 19.46 19.55 48.16
CA GLU A 97 18.63 20.72 47.92
C GLU A 97 18.54 20.96 46.41
N ILE A 98 17.30 21.04 45.89
CA ILE A 98 17.05 21.31 44.48
C ILE A 98 17.47 22.75 44.21
N GLU A 99 18.68 22.95 43.69
CA GLU A 99 19.13 24.26 43.21
C GLU A 99 18.22 24.73 42.06
N GLU A 100 17.89 26.03 42.03
CA GLU A 100 17.19 26.63 40.90
C GLU A 100 17.96 26.34 39.60
N PRO A 101 17.29 25.87 38.52
CA PRO A 101 17.96 25.56 37.28
C PRO A 101 18.72 26.80 36.80
N ASN A 102 20.03 26.65 36.61
CA ASN A 102 20.94 27.71 36.22
C ASN A 102 20.36 28.49 35.02
N LYS A 103 20.01 29.77 35.20
CA LYS A 103 19.39 30.66 34.19
C LYS A 103 20.28 30.91 32.95
N LYS A 104 21.42 30.24 32.86
CA LYS A 104 22.23 30.16 31.65
C LYS A 104 21.44 29.37 30.60
N ILE A 105 20.62 30.10 29.83
CA ILE A 105 19.94 29.61 28.64
C ILE A 105 21.02 29.01 27.73
N SER A 106 21.20 27.69 27.74
CA SER A 106 22.02 27.04 26.74
C SER A 106 21.41 27.40 25.39
N PRO A 107 22.19 27.89 24.40
CA PRO A 107 21.65 28.18 23.09
C PRO A 107 20.90 26.94 22.62
N MET A 108 19.62 27.10 22.26
CA MET A 108 18.76 26.00 21.84
C MET A 108 19.37 25.37 20.59
N HIS A 109 20.21 24.35 20.78
CA HIS A 109 20.83 23.59 19.70
C HIS A 109 19.72 22.84 18.98
N CYS A 110 19.20 23.47 17.92
CA CYS A 110 18.27 22.78 17.04
C CYS A 110 19.03 21.60 16.44
N SER A 111 18.64 20.39 16.81
CA SER A 111 19.17 19.18 16.18
C SER A 111 19.06 19.32 14.65
N PRO A 112 20.02 18.79 13.87
CA PRO A 112 19.96 18.87 12.40
C PRO A 112 18.60 18.44 11.84
N ARG A 113 17.97 17.45 12.48
CA ARG A 113 16.59 17.01 12.21
C ARG A 113 15.58 18.15 12.38
N LEU A 114 15.58 18.88 13.49
CA LEU A 114 14.64 19.99 13.73
C LEU A 114 14.79 21.10 12.69
N LEU A 115 16.03 21.44 12.30
CA LEU A 115 16.29 22.39 11.22
C LEU A 115 15.72 21.92 9.87
N THR A 116 15.86 20.63 9.54
CA THR A 116 15.25 20.08 8.31
C THR A 116 13.73 20.15 8.34
N ILE A 117 13.10 19.87 9.49
CA ILE A 117 11.65 19.96 9.67
C ILE A 117 11.18 21.40 9.46
N ARG A 118 11.85 22.38 10.07
CA ARG A 118 11.53 23.82 9.89
C ARG A 118 11.65 24.25 8.43
N ARG A 119 12.72 23.82 7.73
CA ARG A 119 12.89 24.07 6.29
C ARG A 119 11.75 23.46 5.47
N LYS A 120 11.40 22.19 5.71
CA LYS A 120 10.28 21.50 5.03
C LYS A 120 8.93 22.17 5.31
N LYS A 121 8.67 22.56 6.56
CA LYS A 121 7.46 23.31 6.97
C LYS A 121 7.34 24.62 6.20
N MET A 122 8.41 25.42 6.18
CA MET A 122 8.43 26.70 5.47
C MET A 122 8.28 26.51 3.95
N LYS A 123 8.94 25.50 3.35
CA LYS A 123 8.75 25.15 1.93
C LYS A 123 7.30 24.79 1.61
N LYS A 124 6.63 23.99 2.45
CA LYS A 124 5.21 23.64 2.30
C LYS A 124 4.30 24.85 2.41
N PHE A 125 4.53 25.73 3.40
CA PHE A 125 3.79 26.98 3.57
C PHE A 125 3.90 27.90 2.35
N LYS A 126 5.13 28.15 1.87
CA LYS A 126 5.37 28.96 0.67
C LYS A 126 4.75 28.34 -0.59
N ARG A 127 4.76 27.00 -0.72
CA ARG A 127 4.10 26.29 -1.83
C ARG A 127 2.59 26.49 -1.82
N ARG A 128 1.94 26.40 -0.65
CA ARG A 128 0.49 26.65 -0.51
C ARG A 128 0.14 28.08 -0.88
N LYS A 129 0.83 29.08 -0.31
CA LYS A 129 0.63 30.49 -0.70
C LYS A 129 0.80 30.73 -2.20
N ARG A 130 1.77 30.09 -2.85
CA ARG A 130 1.96 30.18 -4.31
C ARG A 130 0.78 29.55 -5.07
N TYR A 131 0.30 28.39 -4.62
CA TYR A 131 -0.85 27.73 -5.23
C TYR A 131 -2.11 28.59 -5.13
N ASP A 132 -2.37 29.18 -3.96
CA ASP A 132 -3.55 30.03 -3.74
C ASP A 132 -3.47 31.32 -4.58
N ARG A 133 -2.29 31.96 -4.62
CA ARG A 133 -2.05 33.16 -5.45
C ARG A 133 -2.22 32.87 -6.94
N ASP A 134 -1.69 31.74 -7.41
CA ASP A 134 -1.64 31.41 -8.85
C ASP A 134 -2.77 30.42 -9.24
N PHE A 135 -3.83 30.31 -8.42
CA PHE A 135 -4.88 29.29 -8.54
C PHE A 135 -5.50 29.23 -9.95
N TYR A 136 -5.89 30.39 -10.49
CA TYR A 136 -6.50 30.47 -11.83
C TYR A 136 -5.54 30.05 -12.96
N LYS A 137 -4.24 30.35 -12.81
CA LYS A 137 -3.20 29.92 -13.75
C LYS A 137 -3.08 28.40 -13.75
N TYR A 138 -3.09 27.77 -12.58
CA TYR A 138 -3.11 26.32 -12.45
C TYR A 138 -4.38 25.72 -13.06
N GLN A 139 -5.55 26.28 -12.79
CA GLN A 139 -6.81 25.77 -13.36
C GLN A 139 -6.80 25.84 -14.90
N LYS A 140 -6.33 26.94 -15.49
CA LYS A 140 -6.16 27.06 -16.95
C LYS A 140 -5.21 25.98 -17.49
N TYR A 141 -4.06 25.79 -16.84
CA TYR A 141 -3.09 24.75 -17.22
C TYR A 141 -3.68 23.33 -17.09
N HIS A 142 -4.42 23.03 -16.01
CA HIS A 142 -5.06 21.73 -15.81
C HIS A 142 -6.13 21.44 -16.87
N ARG A 143 -6.95 22.43 -17.24
CA ARG A 143 -7.89 22.32 -18.37
C ARG A 143 -7.14 22.00 -19.66
N GLN A 144 -6.10 22.76 -20.00
CA GLN A 144 -5.28 22.51 -21.20
C GLN A 144 -4.62 21.13 -21.19
N LYS A 145 -4.09 20.69 -20.04
CA LYS A 145 -3.50 19.35 -19.87
C LYS A 145 -4.52 18.24 -20.14
N LYS A 146 -5.74 18.37 -19.61
CA LYS A 146 -6.85 17.43 -19.88
C LYS A 146 -7.24 17.43 -21.35
N MET A 147 -7.38 18.61 -21.97
CA MET A 147 -7.69 18.73 -23.40
C MET A 147 -6.62 18.09 -24.30
N LYS A 148 -5.32 18.26 -23.97
CA LYS A 148 -4.23 17.61 -24.69
C LYS A 148 -4.26 16.09 -24.56
N ALA A 149 -4.52 15.58 -23.35
CA ALA A 149 -4.64 14.14 -23.11
C ALA A 149 -5.83 13.54 -23.88
N GLU A 150 -6.99 14.20 -23.85
CA GLU A 150 -8.18 13.81 -24.60
C GLU A 150 -7.91 13.82 -26.11
N LYS A 151 -7.26 14.86 -26.65
CA LYS A 151 -6.88 14.90 -28.06
C LYS A 151 -5.98 13.73 -28.45
N LYS A 152 -4.98 13.41 -27.62
CA LYS A 152 -4.08 12.27 -27.86
C LYS A 152 -4.84 10.95 -27.82
N PHE A 153 -5.77 10.79 -26.88
CA PHE A 153 -6.61 9.60 -26.79
C PHE A 153 -7.47 9.44 -28.05
N ARG A 154 -8.16 10.50 -28.50
CA ARG A 154 -8.93 10.46 -29.75
C ARG A 154 -8.08 10.12 -30.97
N GLN A 155 -6.87 10.66 -31.06
CA GLN A 155 -5.92 10.30 -32.13
C GLN A 155 -5.57 8.82 -32.10
N GLN A 156 -5.30 8.25 -30.92
CA GLN A 156 -5.03 6.82 -30.78
C GLN A 156 -6.23 5.96 -31.17
N MET A 157 -7.44 6.34 -30.76
CA MET A 157 -8.66 5.62 -31.15
C MET A 157 -8.93 5.70 -32.66
N ALA A 158 -8.73 6.87 -33.27
CA ALA A 158 -8.88 7.03 -34.71
C ALA A 158 -7.86 6.19 -35.49
N LEU A 159 -6.62 6.07 -34.98
CA LEU A 159 -5.62 5.17 -35.55
C LEU A 159 -6.05 3.70 -35.45
N LEU A 160 -6.55 3.25 -34.28
CA LEU A 160 -7.03 1.88 -34.13
C LEU A 160 -8.20 1.56 -35.07
N ILE A 161 -9.17 2.47 -35.21
CA ILE A 161 -10.28 2.29 -36.15
C ILE A 161 -9.76 2.21 -37.59
N LYS A 162 -8.83 3.10 -37.96
CA LYS A 162 -8.20 3.06 -39.27
C LYS A 162 -7.41 1.76 -39.51
N ASP A 163 -6.72 1.25 -38.50
CA ASP A 163 -6.00 -0.02 -38.57
C ASP A 163 -6.96 -1.20 -38.73
N MET A 164 -8.13 -1.15 -38.09
CA MET A 164 -9.20 -2.14 -38.26
C MET A 164 -9.83 -2.09 -39.66
N ASP A 165 -10.10 -0.90 -40.19
CA ASP A 165 -10.70 -0.73 -41.52
C ASP A 165 -9.74 -1.19 -42.65
N ASN A 166 -8.43 -1.02 -42.46
CA ASN A 166 -7.40 -1.45 -43.42
C ASN A 166 -6.81 -2.84 -43.09
N PHE A 167 -7.44 -3.62 -42.22
CA PHE A 167 -6.89 -4.90 -41.79
C PHE A 167 -6.92 -5.93 -42.92
N ASP A 168 -5.75 -6.31 -43.42
CA ASP A 168 -5.58 -7.45 -44.34
C ASP A 168 -5.13 -8.71 -43.55
N PRO A 169 -5.97 -9.76 -43.48
CA PRO A 169 -5.61 -10.99 -42.75
C PRO A 169 -4.39 -11.69 -43.35
N LEU A 170 -4.17 -11.61 -44.66
CA LEU A 170 -3.04 -12.28 -45.31
C LEU A 170 -1.71 -11.62 -44.92
N GLU A 171 -1.66 -10.30 -44.94
CA GLU A 171 -0.50 -9.53 -44.47
C GLU A 171 -0.21 -9.82 -42.99
N PHE A 172 -1.25 -9.89 -42.14
CA PHE A 172 -1.10 -10.20 -40.73
C PHE A 172 -0.47 -11.58 -40.48
N VAL A 173 -0.94 -12.62 -41.18
CA VAL A 173 -0.37 -13.97 -41.08
C VAL A 173 1.08 -14.00 -41.55
N ASN A 174 1.38 -13.38 -42.70
CA ASN A 174 2.74 -13.31 -43.24
C ASN A 174 3.70 -12.63 -42.27
N LYS A 175 3.31 -11.47 -41.72
CA LYS A 175 4.09 -10.75 -40.71
C LYS A 175 4.31 -11.57 -39.44
N THR A 176 3.30 -12.33 -39.01
CA THR A 176 3.42 -13.20 -37.84
C THR A 176 4.43 -14.32 -38.10
N ILE A 177 4.38 -14.95 -39.27
CA ILE A 177 5.36 -15.97 -39.70
C ILE A 177 6.78 -15.38 -39.77
N GLU A 178 6.95 -14.18 -40.32
CA GLU A 178 8.24 -13.49 -40.36
C GLU A 178 8.78 -13.20 -38.96
N THR A 179 7.94 -12.68 -38.06
CA THR A 179 8.37 -12.43 -36.67
C THR A 179 8.74 -13.70 -35.92
N ALA A 180 8.07 -14.83 -36.21
CA ALA A 180 8.41 -16.13 -35.62
C ALA A 180 9.72 -16.71 -36.18
N LYS A 181 10.05 -16.42 -37.44
CA LYS A 181 11.33 -16.80 -38.08
C LYS A 181 12.48 -15.87 -37.70
N PHE A 182 12.22 -14.73 -37.09
CA PHE A 182 13.22 -13.71 -36.80
C PHE A 182 14.18 -14.16 -35.69
N GLU A 183 15.45 -14.35 -36.04
CA GLU A 183 16.53 -14.61 -35.09
C GLU A 183 17.03 -13.30 -34.46
N TRP A 184 16.79 -13.15 -33.15
CA TRP A 184 17.11 -11.94 -32.38
C TRP A 184 18.61 -11.61 -32.28
N SER A 185 19.49 -12.57 -32.57
CA SER A 185 20.94 -12.39 -32.53
C SER A 185 21.46 -11.52 -33.69
N SER A 186 20.73 -11.47 -34.80
CA SER A 186 21.22 -10.93 -36.08
C SER A 186 21.09 -9.41 -36.22
N THR A 187 20.21 -8.77 -35.44
CA THR A 187 19.80 -7.37 -35.72
C THR A 187 19.90 -6.49 -34.49
N VAL A 188 20.74 -5.46 -34.62
CA VAL A 188 20.92 -4.40 -33.64
C VAL A 188 19.95 -3.26 -33.98
N ALA A 189 19.33 -2.63 -32.98
CA ALA A 189 18.53 -1.43 -33.22
C ALA A 189 19.42 -0.32 -33.80
N PRO A 190 18.86 0.68 -34.53
CA PRO A 190 19.64 1.83 -35.03
C PRO A 190 20.43 2.58 -33.94
N THR A 191 20.08 2.39 -32.67
CA THR A 191 20.78 2.94 -31.49
C THR A 191 22.02 2.15 -31.08
N GLY A 192 22.37 1.05 -31.76
CA GLY A 192 23.47 0.16 -31.38
C GLY A 192 23.13 -0.82 -30.25
N ARG A 193 21.90 -0.78 -29.71
CA ARG A 193 21.46 -1.71 -28.65
C ARG A 193 20.79 -2.94 -29.26
N LYS A 194 21.03 -4.11 -28.69
CA LYS A 194 20.28 -5.33 -29.04
C LYS A 194 18.79 -5.09 -28.78
N LYS A 195 17.95 -5.33 -29.79
CA LYS A 195 16.50 -5.22 -29.67
C LYS A 195 15.97 -6.53 -29.11
N TYR A 196 15.86 -6.63 -27.79
CA TYR A 196 15.23 -7.78 -27.16
C TYR A 196 13.72 -7.74 -27.42
N PRO A 197 13.12 -8.82 -27.95
CA PRO A 197 11.67 -8.89 -28.07
C PRO A 197 11.00 -8.94 -26.68
N HIS A 198 9.70 -8.69 -26.64
CA HIS A 198 8.95 -8.82 -25.39
C HIS A 198 8.95 -10.29 -24.94
N TRP A 199 9.05 -10.56 -23.63
CA TRP A 199 9.18 -11.93 -23.09
C TRP A 199 8.05 -12.88 -23.56
N SER A 200 6.84 -12.36 -23.77
CA SER A 200 5.70 -13.15 -24.26
C SER A 200 5.79 -13.55 -25.75
N GLN A 201 6.70 -12.94 -26.54
CA GLN A 201 6.89 -13.25 -27.95
C GLN A 201 8.00 -14.29 -28.18
N LEU A 202 8.83 -14.58 -27.16
CA LEU A 202 10.12 -15.23 -27.34
C LEU A 202 10.15 -16.73 -27.06
N MET A 203 9.31 -17.20 -26.15
CA MET A 203 9.44 -18.58 -25.70
C MET A 203 8.56 -19.49 -26.54
N LYS A 204 9.18 -20.48 -27.19
CA LYS A 204 8.44 -21.65 -27.65
C LYS A 204 7.75 -22.28 -26.44
N LEU A 205 6.57 -22.87 -26.60
CA LEU A 205 5.86 -23.51 -25.48
C LEU A 205 6.76 -24.52 -24.77
N GLU A 206 7.58 -25.23 -25.54
CA GLU A 206 8.61 -26.17 -25.09
C GLU A 206 9.61 -25.51 -24.14
N GLU A 207 10.05 -24.29 -24.42
CA GLU A 207 10.97 -23.54 -23.56
C GLU A 207 10.27 -23.05 -22.28
N ILE A 208 8.97 -22.73 -22.34
CA ILE A 208 8.18 -22.34 -21.16
C ILE A 208 8.05 -23.52 -20.19
N TYR A 209 7.85 -24.73 -20.73
CA TYR A 209 7.70 -25.95 -19.94
C TYR A 209 9.03 -26.66 -19.62
N GLY A 210 10.17 -26.10 -20.04
CA GLY A 210 11.49 -26.67 -19.76
C GLY A 210 11.73 -28.03 -20.43
N ILE A 211 11.09 -28.27 -21.57
CA ILE A 211 11.20 -29.52 -22.33
C ILE A 211 12.56 -29.54 -23.06
N GLU A 212 13.28 -30.66 -22.97
CA GLU A 212 14.54 -30.84 -23.70
C GLU A 212 14.33 -30.66 -25.21
N LYS A 213 15.31 -30.07 -25.92
CA LYS A 213 15.20 -29.77 -27.37
C LYS A 213 14.92 -31.00 -28.25
N ILE A 214 15.05 -32.20 -27.70
CA ILE A 214 14.83 -33.49 -28.38
C ILE A 214 13.32 -33.79 -28.48
N SER A 215 12.52 -33.32 -27.53
CA SER A 215 11.07 -33.48 -27.51
C SER A 215 10.36 -32.20 -27.93
N TYR A 216 9.29 -32.35 -28.71
CA TYR A 216 8.41 -31.26 -29.11
C TYR A 216 7.00 -31.49 -28.57
N ILE A 217 6.27 -30.41 -28.27
CA ILE A 217 4.85 -30.53 -27.96
C ILE A 217 4.12 -30.59 -29.29
N ASP A 218 3.53 -31.74 -29.62
CA ASP A 218 2.68 -31.81 -30.80
C ASP A 218 1.46 -30.91 -30.58
N LYS A 219 1.39 -29.81 -31.33
CA LYS A 219 0.28 -28.86 -31.28
C LYS A 219 -1.04 -29.48 -31.75
N ARG A 220 -0.96 -30.62 -32.46
CA ARG A 220 -2.12 -31.40 -32.89
C ARG A 220 -2.57 -32.42 -31.84
N TYR A 221 -1.83 -32.58 -30.75
CA TYR A 221 -2.22 -33.51 -29.69
C TYR A 221 -3.57 -33.11 -29.11
N GLY A 222 -4.56 -33.98 -29.24
CA GLY A 222 -5.95 -33.73 -28.84
C GLY A 222 -6.90 -33.32 -29.98
N TYR A 223 -6.40 -33.04 -31.18
CA TYR A 223 -7.25 -33.00 -32.37
C TYR A 223 -7.54 -34.44 -32.82
N PRO A 224 -8.79 -34.76 -33.22
CA PRO A 224 -9.13 -36.09 -33.72
C PRO A 224 -8.25 -36.49 -34.90
N THR A 225 -7.66 -37.68 -34.85
CA THR A 225 -7.05 -38.34 -36.01
C THR A 225 -8.13 -38.59 -37.08
N ASP A 226 -7.78 -38.83 -38.35
CA ASP A 226 -8.78 -39.11 -39.41
C ASP A 226 -9.69 -40.31 -39.05
N GLU A 227 -9.19 -41.26 -38.26
CA GLU A 227 -9.98 -42.36 -37.71
C GLU A 227 -10.92 -41.90 -36.59
N ASP A 228 -10.42 -41.09 -35.66
CA ASP A 228 -11.21 -40.51 -34.57
C ASP A 228 -12.29 -39.56 -35.09
N ALA A 229 -12.03 -38.84 -36.18
CA ALA A 229 -13.01 -37.97 -36.84
C ALA A 229 -14.22 -38.77 -37.33
N LYS A 230 -13.99 -39.96 -37.93
CA LYS A 230 -15.06 -40.87 -38.32
C LYS A 230 -15.81 -41.45 -37.12
N GLN A 231 -15.10 -41.80 -36.05
CA GLN A 231 -15.74 -42.27 -34.81
C GLN A 231 -16.59 -41.16 -34.17
N LEU A 232 -16.09 -39.92 -34.16
CA LEU A 232 -16.80 -38.74 -33.67
C LEU A 232 -18.07 -38.49 -34.50
N GLU A 233 -17.99 -38.55 -35.83
CA GLU A 233 -19.15 -38.47 -36.72
C GLU A 233 -20.18 -39.56 -36.39
N GLN A 234 -19.76 -40.81 -36.23
CA GLN A 234 -20.64 -41.91 -35.84
C GLN A 234 -21.29 -41.69 -34.46
N MET A 235 -20.53 -41.17 -33.49
CA MET A 235 -21.04 -40.84 -32.16
C MET A 235 -22.03 -39.68 -32.20
N ILE A 236 -21.76 -38.65 -33.01
CA ILE A 236 -22.67 -37.53 -33.24
C ILE A 236 -23.97 -38.04 -33.87
N ASP A 237 -23.90 -38.87 -34.91
CA ASP A 237 -25.07 -39.46 -35.56
C ASP A 237 -25.88 -40.34 -34.60
N LYS A 238 -25.21 -41.15 -33.78
CA LYS A 238 -25.86 -41.97 -32.75
C LYS A 238 -26.54 -41.11 -31.70
N TYR A 239 -25.88 -40.06 -31.20
CA TYR A 239 -26.44 -39.13 -30.24
C TYR A 239 -27.65 -38.37 -30.81
N LEU A 240 -27.55 -37.91 -32.05
CA LEU A 240 -28.66 -37.26 -32.74
C LEU A 240 -29.85 -38.22 -32.92
N LYS A 241 -29.63 -39.50 -33.23
CA LYS A 241 -30.72 -40.50 -33.32
C LYS A 241 -31.36 -40.80 -31.96
N GLU A 242 -30.57 -40.90 -30.90
CA GLU A 242 -31.07 -41.27 -29.56
C GLU A 242 -31.78 -40.10 -28.85
N TYR A 243 -31.27 -38.87 -28.98
CA TYR A 243 -31.69 -37.73 -28.14
C TYR A 243 -32.40 -36.61 -28.89
N LYS A 244 -32.33 -36.56 -30.22
CA LYS A 244 -33.14 -35.62 -30.99
C LYS A 244 -34.56 -36.16 -31.03
N LYS A 245 -35.33 -35.87 -29.97
CA LYS A 245 -36.79 -35.95 -30.01
C LYS A 245 -37.24 -35.18 -31.24
N GLU A 246 -37.82 -35.89 -32.21
CA GLU A 246 -38.65 -35.24 -33.22
C GLU A 246 -39.66 -34.39 -32.45
N LYS A 247 -39.58 -33.08 -32.68
CA LYS A 247 -40.64 -32.15 -32.31
C LYS A 247 -41.66 -32.14 -33.42
#